data_AF-A0AA37CJK1-F1
#
_entry.id   AF-A0AA37CJK1-F1
#
_cell.length_a   1.000
_cell.length_b   1.000
_cell.length_c   1.000
_cell.angle_alpha   90.00
_cell.angle_beta   90.00
_cell.angle_gamma   90.00
#
_symmetry.space_group_name_H-M   'P 1'
#
loop_
_entity.id
_entity.type
_entity.pdbx_description
1 polymer ?
#
loop_
_entity_poly.entity_id
_entity_poly.type
_entity_poly.pdbx_seq_one_letter_code
_entity_poly.pdbx_strand_id
1 'polypeptide(L)'
;MKMMSFEGFMNDFGKAAPNSMNMSIYRDNFQCACGRSHWFDESVDVVCQGGLMKIMVICPDDSSYITSLKIKTFMVFKFKGFESLAGTHLSNNEDLVAFSSIRQYMRRR
;
A
#
# COMPACT_ATOMS: atom_id res chain seq x y z
N MET A 1 -9.73 8.12 -3.66
CA MET A 1 -9.35 7.22 -2.57
C MET A 1 -10.34 7.35 -1.42
N LYS A 2 -10.78 6.23 -0.84
CA LYS A 2 -11.64 6.20 0.35
C LYS A 2 -10.79 6.13 1.63
N MET A 3 -11.01 7.02 2.59
CA MET A 3 -10.41 6.89 3.93
C MET A 3 -11.26 5.96 4.80
N MET A 4 -10.61 5.06 5.54
CA MET A 4 -11.25 4.02 6.34
C MET A 4 -10.57 3.88 7.71
N SER A 5 -11.29 3.27 8.66
CA SER A 5 -10.66 2.71 9.86
C SER A 5 -9.63 1.64 9.48
N PHE A 6 -8.68 1.36 10.37
CA PHE A 6 -7.66 0.33 10.09
C PHE A 6 -8.29 -1.04 9.81
N GLU A 7 -9.25 -1.47 10.63
CA GLU A 7 -9.99 -2.71 10.40
C GLU A 7 -10.71 -2.72 9.05
N GLY A 8 -11.41 -1.63 8.72
CA GLY A 8 -12.10 -1.50 7.43
C GLY A 8 -11.12 -1.56 6.26
N PHE A 9 -9.97 -0.91 6.39
CA PHE A 9 -8.90 -0.93 5.40
C PHE A 9 -8.34 -2.34 5.19
N MET A 10 -8.08 -3.10 6.26
CA MET A 10 -7.59 -4.48 6.17
C MET A 10 -8.61 -5.40 5.51
N ASN A 11 -9.89 -5.24 5.85
CA ASN A 11 -10.99 -6.00 5.23
C ASN A 11 -11.15 -5.68 3.73
N ASP A 12 -11.02 -4.42 3.33
CA ASP A 12 -11.06 -4.00 1.91
C ASP A 12 -9.83 -4.45 1.11
N PHE A 13 -8.65 -4.42 1.73
CA PHE A 13 -7.41 -4.91 1.13
C PHE A 13 -7.53 -6.40 0.82
N GLY A 14 -8.05 -7.17 1.79
CA GLY A 14 -8.31 -8.60 1.68
C GLY A 14 -7.07 -9.44 1.97
N LYS A 15 -6.95 -10.58 1.27
CA LYS A 15 -5.82 -11.51 1.47
C LYS A 15 -4.49 -10.85 1.09
N ALA A 16 -3.60 -10.72 2.07
CA ALA A 16 -2.26 -10.20 1.89
C ALA A 16 -1.22 -11.33 1.83
N ALA A 17 -0.17 -11.13 1.04
CA ALA A 17 1.00 -12.01 0.92
C ALA A 17 2.29 -11.17 0.86
N PRO A 18 3.46 -11.74 1.20
CA PRO A 18 4.74 -11.07 0.98
C PRO A 18 4.86 -10.57 -0.46
N ASN A 19 5.44 -9.38 -0.63
CA ASN A 19 5.65 -8.83 -1.97
C ASN A 19 6.68 -9.67 -2.72
N SER A 20 6.27 -10.28 -3.83
CA SER A 20 7.15 -11.07 -4.71
C SER A 20 7.41 -10.37 -6.04
N MET A 21 6.76 -9.24 -6.30
CA MET A 21 6.90 -8.48 -7.52
C MET A 21 8.16 -7.59 -7.47
N ASN A 22 8.87 -7.49 -8.59
CA ASN A 22 9.90 -6.48 -8.74
C ASN A 22 9.24 -5.10 -8.89
N MET A 23 9.32 -4.28 -7.84
CA MET A 23 8.63 -2.99 -7.80
C MET A 23 9.36 -1.85 -8.52
N SER A 24 10.65 -2.03 -8.82
CA SER A 24 11.49 -0.98 -9.45
C SER A 24 11.02 -0.53 -10.84
N ILE A 25 10.23 -1.37 -11.52
CA ILE A 25 9.71 -1.09 -12.87
C ILE A 25 8.42 -0.24 -12.86
N TYR A 26 7.79 -0.07 -11.70
CA TYR A 26 6.54 0.67 -11.56
C TYR A 26 6.81 2.06 -11.00
N ARG A 27 7.17 3.00 -11.87
CA ARG A 27 7.47 4.39 -11.49
C ARG A 27 6.39 5.33 -11.99
N ASP A 28 5.60 5.87 -11.08
CA ASP A 28 4.58 6.89 -11.34
C ASP A 28 4.14 7.54 -10.02
N ASN A 29 3.33 8.58 -10.10
CA ASN A 29 2.69 9.17 -8.92
C ASN A 29 1.51 8.32 -8.43
N PHE A 30 1.23 8.44 -7.13
CA PHE A 30 -0.02 7.95 -6.54
C PHE A 30 -0.57 8.93 -5.52
N GLN A 31 -1.89 8.95 -5.37
CA GLN A 31 -2.56 9.72 -4.32
C GLN A 31 -2.46 8.97 -3.00
N CYS A 32 -1.81 9.55 -2.00
CA CYS A 32 -1.61 8.94 -0.70
C CYS A 32 -2.73 9.30 0.28
N ALA A 33 -2.92 8.43 1.27
CA ALA A 33 -3.83 8.61 2.38
C ALA A 33 -3.54 9.87 3.24
N CYS A 34 -2.30 10.37 3.23
CA CYS A 34 -1.95 11.64 3.91
C CYS A 34 -2.51 12.88 3.19
N GLY A 35 -3.16 12.72 2.03
CA GLY A 35 -3.75 13.80 1.24
C GLY A 35 -2.85 14.37 0.14
N ARG A 36 -1.57 13.95 0.08
CA ARG A 36 -0.61 14.39 -0.94
C ARG A 36 -0.38 13.34 -2.01
N SER A 37 0.16 13.78 -3.15
CA SER A 37 0.68 12.89 -4.20
C SER A 37 2.14 12.58 -3.90
N HIS A 38 2.53 11.31 -4.00
CA HIS A 38 3.92 10.88 -3.87
C HIS A 38 4.38 10.17 -5.15
N TRP A 39 5.65 10.35 -5.49
CA TRP A 39 6.31 9.59 -6.54
C TRP A 39 6.64 8.19 -6.01
N PHE A 40 6.30 7.16 -6.77
CA PHE A 40 6.64 5.78 -6.43
C PHE A 40 8.06 5.47 -6.89
N ASP A 41 8.98 5.41 -5.94
CA ASP A 41 10.38 5.03 -6.12
C ASP A 41 10.88 4.18 -4.94
N GLU A 42 12.20 4.04 -4.79
CA GLU A 42 12.82 3.25 -3.74
C GLU A 42 12.56 3.78 -2.31
N SER A 43 12.07 5.01 -2.14
CA SER A 43 11.71 5.56 -0.83
C SER A 43 10.36 5.04 -0.31
N VAL A 44 9.52 4.49 -1.18
CA VAL A 44 8.18 4.01 -0.82
C VAL A 44 8.28 2.59 -0.29
N ASP A 45 7.93 2.41 0.98
CA ASP A 45 7.93 1.09 1.59
C ASP A 45 6.69 0.28 1.20
N VAL A 46 6.91 -0.75 0.39
CA VAL A 46 5.90 -1.74 0.02
C VAL A 46 5.85 -2.83 1.09
N VAL A 47 4.75 -2.89 1.83
CA VAL A 47 4.57 -3.80 2.97
C VAL A 47 4.24 -5.21 2.49
N CYS A 48 3.29 -5.32 1.57
CA CYS A 48 2.78 -6.59 1.08
C CYS A 48 2.04 -6.40 -0.25
N GLN A 49 1.77 -7.51 -0.93
CA GLN A 49 0.91 -7.57 -2.11
C GLN A 49 -0.42 -8.25 -1.77
N GLY A 50 -1.47 -7.87 -2.49
CA GLY A 50 -2.80 -8.45 -2.40
C GLY A 50 -3.26 -8.98 -3.77
N GLY A 51 -4.46 -9.55 -3.79
CA GLY A 51 -5.07 -10.02 -5.03
C GLY A 51 -5.27 -8.90 -6.05
N LEU A 52 -5.29 -9.25 -7.35
CA LEU A 52 -5.56 -8.32 -8.47
C LEU A 52 -4.57 -7.15 -8.58
N MET A 53 -3.27 -7.43 -8.44
CA MET A 53 -2.19 -6.44 -8.55
C MET A 53 -2.31 -5.28 -7.54
N LYS A 54 -2.87 -5.58 -6.36
CA LYS A 54 -2.89 -4.63 -5.25
C LYS A 54 -1.58 -4.70 -4.46
N ILE A 55 -1.15 -3.56 -3.94
CA ILE A 55 -0.03 -3.44 -3.00
C ILE A 55 -0.42 -2.51 -1.86
N MET A 56 0.17 -2.75 -0.69
CA MET A 56 0.04 -1.90 0.48
C MET A 56 1.33 -1.12 0.67
N VAL A 57 1.23 0.20 0.74
CA VAL A 57 2.40 1.08 0.91
C VAL A 57 2.25 2.00 2.11
N ILE A 58 3.39 2.31 2.73
CA ILE A 58 3.48 3.33 3.77
C ILE A 58 3.77 4.68 3.11
N CYS A 59 3.13 5.73 3.62
CA CYS A 59 3.43 7.10 3.21
C CYS A 59 4.91 7.43 3.53
N PRO A 60 5.69 7.94 2.57
CA PRO A 60 7.12 8.24 2.76
C PRO A 60 7.36 9.38 3.76
N ASP A 61 6.39 10.30 3.90
CA ASP A 61 6.54 11.48 4.75
C ASP A 61 5.95 11.30 6.15
N ASP A 62 5.01 10.37 6.32
CA ASP A 62 4.36 10.10 7.61
C ASP A 62 3.95 8.63 7.70
N SER A 63 4.71 7.84 8.45
CA SER A 63 4.52 6.40 8.56
C SER A 63 3.21 5.97 9.22
N SER A 64 2.43 6.89 9.79
CA SER A 64 1.10 6.60 10.33
C SER A 64 0.04 6.44 9.23
N TYR A 65 0.33 6.84 7.99
CA TYR A 65 -0.58 6.69 6.86
C TYR A 65 -0.22 5.51 5.97
N ILE A 66 -1.23 4.67 5.69
CA ILE A 66 -1.11 3.51 4.81
C ILE A 66 -2.08 3.66 3.64
N THR A 67 -1.62 3.27 2.45
CA THR A 67 -2.33 3.41 1.20
C THR A 67 -2.40 2.06 0.47
N SER A 68 -3.60 1.66 0.05
CA SER A 68 -3.84 0.53 -0.84
C SER A 68 -3.82 1.03 -2.28
N LEU A 69 -2.87 0.55 -3.06
CA LEU A 69 -2.69 0.89 -4.46
C LEU A 69 -3.00 -0.31 -5.34
N LYS A 70 -3.64 -0.08 -6.48
CA LYS A 70 -3.74 -1.05 -7.57
C LYS A 70 -2.82 -0.64 -8.70
N ILE A 71 -1.95 -1.55 -9.10
CA ILE A 71 -1.10 -1.38 -10.29
C ILE A 71 -2.01 -1.53 -11.51
N LYS A 72 -2.17 -0.47 -12.29
CA LYS A 72 -2.95 -0.50 -13.54
C LYS A 72 -2.04 -0.99 -14.66
N THR A 73 -2.50 -2.02 -15.38
CA THR A 73 -1.83 -2.52 -16.57
C THR A 73 -2.80 -2.52 -17.75
N PHE A 74 -2.27 -2.33 -18.96
CA PHE A 74 -2.98 -2.52 -20.21
C PHE A 74 -2.53 -3.83 -20.84
N MET A 75 -3.49 -4.71 -21.16
CA MET A 75 -3.25 -6.07 -21.65
C MET A 75 -2.22 -6.84 -20.81
N VAL A 76 -2.19 -6.63 -19.48
CA VAL A 76 -1.24 -7.25 -18.53
C VAL A 76 0.23 -6.84 -18.69
N PHE A 77 0.69 -6.47 -19.89
CA PHE A 77 2.10 -6.21 -20.18
C PHE A 77 2.56 -4.76 -19.98
N LYS A 78 1.66 -3.77 -20.13
CA LYS A 78 2.05 -2.36 -20.09
C LYS A 78 1.55 -1.69 -18.83
N PHE A 79 2.47 -1.29 -17.95
CA PHE A 79 2.15 -0.43 -16.81
C PHE A 79 1.54 0.90 -17.26
N LYS A 80 0.49 1.33 -16.56
CA LYS A 80 -0.31 2.54 -16.87
C LYS A 80 -0.38 3.53 -15.71
N GLY A 81 0.24 3.22 -14.58
CA GLY A 81 0.17 4.01 -13.37
C GLY A 81 -0.50 3.28 -12.22
N PHE A 82 -0.71 4.01 -11.13
CA PHE A 82 -1.36 3.51 -9.93
C PHE A 82 -2.78 4.04 -9.80
N GLU A 83 -3.64 3.22 -9.22
CA GLU A 83 -4.96 3.63 -8.75
C GLU A 83 -5.01 3.51 -7.22
N SER A 84 -5.20 4.65 -6.57
CA SER A 84 -5.34 4.77 -5.12
C SER A 84 -6.73 4.36 -4.65
N LEU A 85 -6.87 3.14 -4.13
CA LEU A 85 -8.15 2.55 -3.76
C LEU A 85 -8.65 3.08 -2.40
N ALA A 86 -7.91 2.73 -1.35
CA ALA A 86 -8.27 3.03 0.04
C ALA A 86 -7.05 3.50 0.83
N GLY A 87 -7.29 4.26 1.89
CA GLY A 87 -6.27 4.75 2.80
C GLY A 87 -6.72 4.67 4.25
N THR A 88 -5.78 4.61 5.17
CA THR A 88 -6.05 4.64 6.61
C THR A 88 -4.96 5.39 7.36
N HIS A 89 -5.32 5.85 8.56
CA HIS A 89 -4.45 6.55 9.49
C HIS A 89 -4.39 5.73 10.80
N LEU A 90 -3.20 5.29 11.17
CA LEU A 90 -2.91 4.53 12.39
C LEU A 90 -2.92 5.48 13.60
N SER A 91 -4.11 5.89 14.00
CA SER A 91 -4.31 6.94 15.00
C SER A 91 -4.23 6.48 16.46
N ASN A 92 -4.29 5.18 16.72
CA ASN A 92 -4.25 4.60 18.06
C ASN A 92 -3.14 3.55 18.19
N ASN A 93 -2.77 3.23 19.44
CA ASN A 93 -1.69 2.29 19.74
C ASN A 93 -1.97 0.86 19.27
N GLU A 94 -3.24 0.42 19.29
CA GLU A 94 -3.60 -0.93 18.87
C GLU A 94 -3.34 -1.13 17.37
N ASP A 95 -3.77 -0.17 16.54
CA ASP A 95 -3.54 -0.15 15.10
C ASP A 95 -2.04 -0.13 14.78
N LEU A 96 -1.27 0.69 15.49
CA LEU A 96 0.18 0.79 15.32
C LEU A 96 0.90 -0.54 15.61
N VAL A 97 0.52 -1.22 16.70
CA VAL A 97 1.11 -2.50 17.10
C VAL A 97 0.70 -3.62 16.14
N ALA A 98 -0.57 -3.68 15.77
CA ALA A 98 -1.09 -4.65 14.81
C ALA A 98 -0.40 -4.51 13.45
N PHE A 99 -0.32 -3.29 12.93
CA PHE A 99 0.34 -3.01 11.66
C PHE A 99 1.85 -3.32 11.70
N SER A 100 2.54 -2.97 12.78
CA SER A 100 3.96 -3.28 12.95
C SER A 100 4.23 -4.79 12.91
N SER A 101 3.35 -5.57 13.55
CA SER A 101 3.40 -7.04 13.54
C SER A 101 3.18 -7.61 12.14
N ILE A 102 2.20 -7.07 11.40
CA ILE A 102 1.94 -7.45 9.99
C ILE A 102 3.17 -7.15 9.13
N ARG A 103 3.71 -5.92 9.20
CA ARG A 103 4.87 -5.50 8.41
C ARG A 103 6.08 -6.39 8.69
N GLN A 104 6.33 -6.75 9.95
CA GLN A 104 7.41 -7.65 10.33
C GLN A 104 7.20 -9.07 9.78
N TYR A 105 5.97 -9.60 9.87
CA TYR A 105 5.64 -10.92 9.34
C TYR A 105 5.82 -11.00 7.82
N MET A 106 5.37 -9.98 7.09
CA MET A 106 5.43 -9.94 5.62
C MET A 106 6.85 -9.81 5.07
N ARG A 107 7.80 -9.27 5.85
CA ARG A 107 9.21 -9.09 5.46
C ARG A 107 10.11 -10.28 5.76
N ARG A 108 9.67 -11.23 6.57
CA ARG A 108 10.49 -12.36 7.08
C ARG A 108 10.53 -13.58 6.16
N ARG A 109 9.89 -13.53 4.99
CA ARG A 109 9.87 -14.60 3.98
C ARG A 109 10.30 -14.05 2.64
#